data_AF-A0A0G2JF70-F1
#
_entry.id   AF-A0A0G2JF70-F1
#
_cell.length_a   1.000
_cell.length_b   1.000
_cell.length_c   1.000
_cell.angle_alpha   90.00
_cell.angle_beta   90.00
_cell.angle_gamma   90.00
#
_symmetry.space_group_name_H-M   'P 1'
#
loop_
_entity.id
_entity.type
_entity.pdbx_description
1 polymer ?
#
loop_
_entity_poly.entity_id
_entity_poly.type
_entity_poly.pdbx_seq_one_letter_code
_entity_poly.pdbx_strand_id
1 'polypeptide(L)'
;MDNLSDTLKKLKITAADRTEGSLEGCLDCLLQALAQNNAETSEKIQGSGILQLFANLLTPQASCTAKVADIIAEVAKNGEVSARNSFSFTPYLSNLCESHV
;
A
#
# COMPACT_ATOMS: atom_id res chain seq x y z
N MET A 1 5.68 -16.94 10.44
CA MET A 1 6.58 -16.09 9.62
C MET A 1 5.91 -15.97 8.27
N ASP A 2 4.98 -15.05 8.18
CA ASP A 2 4.20 -14.80 6.97
C ASP A 2 5.18 -14.26 5.92
N ASN A 3 5.44 -15.08 4.92
CA ASN A 3 6.30 -14.70 3.82
C ASN A 3 5.61 -13.53 3.11
N LEU A 4 6.24 -12.35 3.06
CA LEU A 4 5.67 -11.15 2.45
C LEU A 4 5.02 -11.43 1.08
N SER A 5 5.62 -12.29 0.27
CA SER A 5 5.07 -12.71 -1.04
C SER A 5 3.69 -13.36 -0.94
N ASP A 6 3.45 -14.18 0.08
CA ASP A 6 2.14 -14.78 0.35
C ASP A 6 1.12 -13.70 0.72
N THR A 7 1.49 -12.80 1.64
CA THR A 7 0.68 -11.64 2.03
C THR A 7 0.30 -10.78 0.82
N LEU A 8 1.25 -10.46 -0.07
CA LEU A 8 1.00 -9.67 -1.27
C LEU A 8 0.05 -10.37 -2.23
N LYS A 9 0.21 -11.69 -2.44
CA LYS A 9 -0.72 -12.49 -3.27
C LYS A 9 -2.12 -12.49 -2.69
N LYS A 10 -2.23 -12.72 -1.38
CA LYS A 10 -3.50 -12.78 -0.66
C LYS A 10 -4.21 -11.43 -0.71
N LEU A 11 -3.46 -10.34 -0.48
CA LEU A 11 -3.95 -8.96 -0.60
C LEU A 11 -4.59 -8.70 -1.97
N LYS A 12 -3.98 -9.13 -3.09
CA LYS A 12 -4.57 -8.93 -4.43
C LYS A 12 -5.94 -9.57 -4.57
N ILE A 13 -6.08 -10.80 -4.08
CA ILE A 13 -7.34 -11.55 -4.15
C ILE A 13 -8.37 -10.89 -3.24
N THR A 14 -7.99 -10.62 -1.99
CA THR A 14 -8.87 -10.03 -0.98
C THR A 14 -9.33 -8.61 -1.34
N ALA A 15 -8.46 -7.78 -1.92
CA ALA A 15 -8.83 -6.44 -2.37
C ALA A 15 -9.77 -6.48 -3.58
N ALA A 16 -9.61 -7.47 -4.48
CA ALA A 16 -10.54 -7.68 -5.59
C ALA A 16 -11.91 -8.19 -5.09
N ASP A 17 -11.90 -9.06 -4.09
CA ASP A 17 -13.09 -9.65 -3.46
C ASP A 17 -13.79 -8.69 -2.48
N ARG A 18 -13.08 -7.64 -2.03
CA ARG A 18 -13.50 -6.66 -1.01
C ARG A 18 -13.88 -7.26 0.35
N THR A 19 -13.25 -8.37 0.74
CA THR A 19 -13.38 -8.91 2.09
C THR A 19 -12.56 -8.07 3.08
N GLU A 20 -13.22 -7.12 3.76
CA GLU A 20 -12.58 -6.11 4.63
C GLU A 20 -11.71 -6.71 5.75
N GLY A 21 -12.19 -7.76 6.43
CA GLY A 21 -11.47 -8.35 7.56
C GLY A 21 -10.13 -9.03 7.21
N SER A 22 -10.03 -9.62 6.01
CA SER A 22 -8.75 -10.18 5.55
C SER A 22 -7.83 -9.10 4.96
N LEU A 23 -8.40 -8.00 4.47
CA LEU A 23 -7.65 -6.89 3.89
C LEU A 23 -6.84 -6.19 4.97
N GLU A 24 -7.47 -5.85 6.10
CA GLU A 24 -6.80 -5.22 7.23
C GLU A 24 -5.61 -6.04 7.72
N GLY A 25 -5.76 -7.36 7.86
CA GLY A 25 -4.66 -8.24 8.29
C GLY A 25 -3.48 -8.24 7.32
N CYS A 26 -3.75 -8.13 6.01
CA CYS A 26 -2.68 -8.00 5.01
C CYS A 26 -1.97 -6.65 5.12
N LEU A 27 -2.71 -5.56 5.33
CA LEU A 27 -2.17 -4.21 5.49
C LEU A 27 -1.28 -4.11 6.74
N ASP A 28 -1.73 -4.66 7.87
CA ASP A 28 -0.96 -4.67 9.12
C ASP A 28 0.37 -5.43 8.95
N CYS A 29 0.32 -6.60 8.30
CA CYS A 29 1.50 -7.41 8.00
C CYS A 29 2.49 -6.65 7.09
N LEU A 30 1.98 -5.91 6.10
CA LEU A 30 2.79 -5.09 5.20
C LEU A 30 3.47 -3.92 5.92
N LEU A 31 2.71 -3.22 6.77
CA LEU A 31 3.24 -2.11 7.55
C LEU A 31 4.34 -2.57 8.50
N GLN A 32 4.13 -3.70 9.18
CA GLN A 32 5.14 -4.29 10.05
C GLN A 32 6.38 -4.73 9.27
N ALA A 33 6.20 -5.34 8.09
CA ALA A 33 7.32 -5.74 7.24
C ALA A 33 8.14 -4.53 6.78
N LEU A 34 7.47 -3.42 6.44
CA LEU A 34 8.14 -2.15 6.13
C LEU A 34 8.88 -1.61 7.35
N ALA A 35 8.27 -1.62 8.53
CA ALA A 35 8.93 -1.16 9.76
C ALA A 35 10.17 -2.00 10.14
N GLN A 36 10.21 -3.29 9.76
CA GLN A 36 11.31 -4.20 10.08
C GLN A 36 12.43 -4.21 9.01
N ASN A 37 12.06 -4.24 7.72
CA ASN A 37 12.99 -4.26 6.60
C ASN A 37 12.36 -3.52 5.42
N ASN A 38 12.47 -2.20 5.47
CA ASN A 38 11.84 -1.27 4.55
C ASN A 38 12.34 -1.40 3.10
N ALA A 39 13.64 -1.58 2.87
CA ALA A 39 14.22 -1.68 1.53
C ALA A 39 13.77 -2.94 0.76
N GLU A 40 14.00 -4.15 1.29
CA GLU A 40 13.64 -5.40 0.60
C GLU A 40 12.12 -5.53 0.43
N THR A 41 11.38 -5.11 1.45
CA THR A 41 9.91 -5.12 1.43
C THR A 41 9.38 -4.16 0.36
N SER A 42 9.92 -2.95 0.26
CA SER A 42 9.51 -1.95 -0.74
C SER A 42 9.73 -2.44 -2.17
N GLU A 43 10.87 -3.07 -2.47
CA GLU A 43 11.15 -3.67 -3.78
C GLU A 43 10.14 -4.78 -4.11
N LYS A 44 9.81 -5.66 -3.16
CA LYS A 44 8.84 -6.74 -3.37
C LYS A 44 7.43 -6.21 -3.60
N ILE A 45 7.01 -5.19 -2.86
CA ILE A 45 5.70 -4.52 -3.02
C ILE A 45 5.60 -3.88 -4.41
N GLN A 46 6.65 -3.15 -4.82
CA GLN A 46 6.75 -2.52 -6.14
C GLN A 46 6.74 -3.58 -7.26
N GLY A 47 7.60 -4.59 -7.17
CA GLY A 47 7.71 -5.66 -8.16
C GLY A 47 6.46 -6.53 -8.27
N SER A 48 5.65 -6.63 -7.22
CA SER A 48 4.37 -7.34 -7.27
C SER A 48 3.21 -6.52 -7.86
N GLY A 49 3.41 -5.22 -8.12
CA GLY A 49 2.38 -4.32 -8.64
C GLY A 49 1.29 -3.95 -7.60
N ILE A 50 1.60 -4.07 -6.31
CA ILE A 50 0.62 -3.86 -5.23
C ILE A 50 0.33 -2.38 -4.99
N LEU A 51 1.28 -1.50 -5.30
CA LEU A 51 1.09 -0.05 -5.22
C LEU A 51 -0.16 0.43 -5.99
N GLN A 52 -0.45 -0.18 -7.14
CA GLN A 52 -1.63 0.16 -7.93
C GLN A 52 -2.93 -0.33 -7.27
N LEU A 53 -2.86 -1.46 -6.57
CA LEU A 53 -3.97 -1.96 -5.75
C LEU A 53 -4.26 -1.01 -4.58
N PHE A 54 -3.22 -0.53 -3.90
CA PHE A 54 -3.35 0.45 -2.83
C PHE A 54 -3.95 1.76 -3.32
N ALA A 55 -3.57 2.22 -4.50
CA ALA A 55 -4.18 3.39 -5.13
C ALA A 55 -5.70 3.18 -5.35
N ASN A 56 -6.12 1.99 -5.80
CA ASN A 56 -7.55 1.66 -5.92
C ASN A 56 -8.27 1.53 -4.56
N LEU A 57 -7.54 1.24 -3.49
CA LEU A 57 -8.09 1.12 -2.13
C LEU A 57 -8.15 2.46 -1.40
N LEU A 58 -7.31 3.43 -1.77
CA LEU A 58 -7.36 4.84 -1.35
C LEU A 58 -8.63 5.50 -1.92
N THR A 59 -9.78 5.09 -1.40
CA THR A 59 -11.06 5.71 -1.67
C THR A 59 -11.56 6.35 -0.39
N PRO A 60 -12.22 7.52 -0.47
CA PRO A 60 -12.64 8.26 0.71
C PRO A 60 -13.60 7.50 1.65
N GLN A 61 -14.19 6.40 1.19
CA GLN A 61 -15.15 5.59 1.94
C GLN A 61 -14.53 4.34 2.60
N ALA A 62 -13.25 4.03 2.34
CA ALA A 62 -12.63 2.82 2.86
C ALA A 62 -12.00 3.06 4.25
N SER A 63 -12.41 2.26 5.22
CA SER A 63 -11.83 2.19 6.58
C SER A 63 -10.31 1.94 6.58
N CYS A 64 -9.81 1.27 5.54
CA CYS A 64 -8.40 0.92 5.37
C CYS A 64 -7.53 2.06 4.80
N THR A 65 -8.12 3.18 4.39
CA THR A 65 -7.42 4.27 3.69
C THR A 65 -6.22 4.81 4.46
N ALA A 66 -6.34 5.01 5.77
CA ALA A 66 -5.24 5.50 6.60
C ALA A 66 -4.06 4.52 6.61
N LYS A 67 -4.32 3.21 6.77
CA LYS A 67 -3.28 2.17 6.74
C LYS A 67 -2.60 2.09 5.37
N VAL A 68 -3.40 2.13 4.31
CA VAL A 68 -2.89 2.09 2.94
C VAL A 68 -2.01 3.31 2.65
N ALA A 69 -2.41 4.50 3.11
CA ALA A 69 -1.61 5.71 2.98
C ALA A 69 -0.27 5.59 3.72
N ASP A 70 -0.26 5.04 4.94
CA ASP A 70 0.94 4.85 5.74
C ASP A 70 1.93 3.88 5.07
N ILE A 71 1.44 2.76 4.53
CA ILE A 71 2.23 1.80 3.74
C ILE A 71 2.84 2.47 2.50
N ILE A 72 2.05 3.24 1.75
CA ILE A 72 2.56 3.96 0.57
C ILE A 72 3.62 4.98 0.98
N ALA A 73 3.41 5.72 2.06
CA ALA A 73 4.38 6.69 2.57
C ALA A 73 5.69 6.02 2.95
N GLU A 74 5.63 4.87 3.64
CA GLU A 74 6.82 4.10 4.00
C GLU A 74 7.53 3.55 2.76
N VAL A 75 6.81 2.98 1.79
CA VAL A 75 7.40 2.53 0.51
C VAL A 75 8.04 3.70 -0.25
N ALA A 76 7.38 4.86 -0.27
CA ALA A 76 7.87 6.06 -0.94
C ALA A 76 9.15 6.59 -0.30
N LYS A 77 9.21 6.65 1.04
CA LYS A 77 10.42 7.05 1.79
C LYS A 77 11.64 6.20 1.47
N ASN A 78 11.43 4.95 1.03
CA ASN A 78 12.51 4.04 0.64
C ASN A 78 12.87 4.12 -0.85
N GLY A 79 11.91 4.56 -1.69
CA GLY A 79 12.07 4.70 -3.14
C GLY A 79 12.68 6.03 -3.61
N GLU A 80 13.16 6.88 -2.71
CA GLU A 80 13.71 8.23 -2.99
C GLU A 80 14.98 8.24 -3.88
N VAL A 81 15.40 7.09 -4.43
CA VAL A 81 16.52 6.98 -5.38
C VAL A 81 16.12 6.90 -6.86
N SER A 82 14.83 7.01 -7.22
CA SER A 82 14.47 7.21 -8.64
C SER A 82 13.22 8.07 -8.83
N ALA A 83 13.41 9.37 -8.62
CA ALA A 83 12.45 10.46 -8.82
C ALA A 83 11.96 10.65 -10.28
N ARG A 84 11.93 9.59 -11.11
CA ARG A 84 11.38 9.64 -12.48
C ARG A 84 10.04 8.91 -12.63
N ASN A 85 9.63 8.09 -11.66
CA ASN A 85 8.33 7.38 -11.69
C ASN A 85 7.36 7.78 -10.54
N SER A 86 7.70 8.80 -9.75
CA SER A 86 6.91 9.32 -8.61
C SER A 86 5.70 10.18 -9.03
N PHE A 87 5.63 10.63 -10.29
CA PHE A 87 4.56 11.51 -10.77
C PHE A 87 3.16 10.86 -10.89
N SER A 88 3.01 9.57 -10.60
CA SER A 88 1.69 8.89 -10.63
C SER A 88 0.94 8.91 -9.30
N PHE A 89 1.58 9.27 -8.18
CA PHE A 89 0.94 9.29 -6.85
C PHE A 89 0.43 10.66 -6.41
N THR A 90 0.90 11.75 -7.04
CA THR A 90 0.43 13.11 -6.75
C THR A 90 -1.08 13.29 -6.90
N PRO A 91 -1.80 12.76 -7.92
CA PRO A 91 -3.26 12.93 -7.97
C PRO A 91 -4.01 12.13 -6.90
N TYR A 92 -3.43 11.05 -6.36
CA TYR A 92 -4.05 10.24 -5.31
C TYR A 92 -3.96 10.92 -3.94
N LEU A 93 -2.81 11.53 -3.62
CA LEU A 93 -2.64 12.29 -2.38
C LEU A 93 -3.46 13.59 -2.39
N SER A 94 -3.58 14.24 -3.56
CA SER A 94 -4.45 15.42 -3.70
C SER A 94 -5.94 15.09 -3.44
N ASN A 95 -6.42 13.94 -3.92
CA ASN A 95 -7.81 13.50 -3.67
C ASN A 95 -8.07 13.12 -2.21
N LEU A 96 -7.06 12.60 -1.51
CA LEU A 96 -7.20 12.21 -0.10
C LEU A 96 -7.39 13.44 0.81
N CYS A 97 -6.77 14.58 0.48
CA CYS A 97 -6.95 15.82 1.22
C CYS A 97 -8.33 16.48 1.00
N GLU A 98 -8.98 16.29 -0.15
CA GLU A 98 -10.27 16.94 -0.45
C GLU A 98 -11.48 16.27 0.21
N SER A 99 -11.37 15.03 0.69
CA SER A 99 -12.50 14.34 1.33
C SER A 99 -12.69 14.66 2.83
N HIS A 100 -11.99 15.67 3.35
CA HIS A 100 -12.10 16.11 4.74
C HIS A 100 -12.29 17.63 4.84
N VAL A 101 -13.26 18.16 4.09
CA VAL A 101 -13.82 19.52 4.27
C VAL A 101 -15.34 19.49 4.25
#